data_AF-A0A397E1K3-F1
#
_entry.id   AF-A0A397E1K3-F1
#
_cell.length_a   1.000
_cell.length_b   1.000
_cell.length_c   1.000
_cell.angle_alpha   90.00
_cell.angle_beta   90.00
_cell.angle_gamma   90.00
#
_symmetry.space_group_name_H-M   'P 1'
#
loop_
_entity.id
_entity.type
_entity.pdbx_description
1 polymer ?
#
loop_
_entity_poly.entity_id
_entity_poly.type
_entity_poly.pdbx_seq_one_letter_code
_entity_poly.pdbx_strand_id
1 'polypeptide(L)'
;MTEFQRTALARSISTKHGNMPELLFVYDSLIDGHSNQRVSVREKHIALEKSPVFTVVNDVVAKAGEGSYYKNVRQEWASLCCTPAKAKYHESLAFTRSLGDFYIHSFGLTHQPDVIQVDVAALMRQEAWTTVLVVVGSDGIWDAWDYAAFNQVLWKAMADHKSALPLVADDVMQQNKQVSAQVFGPAVDNMTLVVCSLTMNGSSSS
;
A
#
# COMPACT_ATOMS: atom_id res chain seq x y z
N MET A 1 5.22 -13.69 18.09
CA MET A 1 4.62 -12.35 18.15
C MET A 1 5.36 -11.47 17.15
N THR A 2 4.69 -11.03 16.09
CA THR A 2 5.32 -10.27 14.99
C THR A 2 5.83 -8.91 15.48
N GLU A 3 6.71 -8.27 14.72
CA GLU A 3 7.23 -6.93 15.05
C GLU A 3 6.09 -5.89 15.07
N PHE A 4 5.16 -6.00 14.13
CA PHE A 4 3.87 -5.30 14.12
C PHE A 4 3.12 -5.40 15.45
N GLN A 5 2.94 -6.63 15.97
CA GLN A 5 2.22 -6.86 17.23
C GLN A 5 2.93 -6.28 18.47
N ARG A 6 4.25 -6.13 18.43
CA ARG A 6 5.04 -5.55 19.52
C ARG A 6 5.08 -4.01 19.47
N THR A 7 5.10 -3.42 18.28
CA THR A 7 5.08 -1.97 18.09
C THR A 7 3.73 -1.36 18.46
N ALA A 8 2.63 -2.11 18.30
CA ALA A 8 1.30 -1.69 18.76
C ALA A 8 1.19 -1.59 20.29
N LEU A 9 1.96 -2.39 21.05
CA LEU A 9 1.86 -2.49 22.51
C LEU A 9 2.61 -1.39 23.29
N ALA A 10 3.38 -0.50 22.64
CA ALA A 10 4.39 0.34 23.32
C ALA A 10 4.23 1.88 23.16
N ARG A 11 3.10 2.40 22.65
CA ARG A 11 2.99 3.78 22.11
C ARG A 11 2.43 4.84 23.05
N SER A 12 3.17 5.24 24.08
CA SER A 12 2.82 6.44 24.88
C SER A 12 3.78 7.61 24.63
N ILE A 13 3.42 8.53 23.72
CA ILE A 13 4.03 9.87 23.66
C ILE A 13 2.91 10.93 23.56
N SER A 14 2.85 11.82 24.54
CA SER A 14 1.81 12.84 24.65
C SER A 14 1.94 13.94 23.60
N THR A 15 1.23 13.82 22.47
CA THR A 15 0.90 14.99 21.63
C THR A 15 -0.27 15.77 22.23
N LYS A 16 -0.27 17.10 22.07
CA LYS A 16 -1.24 18.02 22.71
C LYS A 16 -2.66 17.91 22.14
N HIS A 17 -2.85 17.22 21.02
CA HIS A 17 -4.13 17.06 20.33
C HIS A 17 -4.59 15.59 20.40
N GLY A 18 -5.06 15.18 21.58
CA GLY A 18 -5.43 13.78 21.87
C GLY A 18 -6.67 13.23 21.13
N ASN A 19 -7.16 13.92 20.10
CA ASN A 19 -8.40 13.59 19.40
C ASN A 19 -8.20 13.21 17.93
N MET A 20 -6.99 13.33 17.36
CA MET A 20 -6.71 13.07 15.94
C MET A 20 -5.76 11.89 15.77
N PRO A 21 -5.78 11.17 14.64
CA PRO A 21 -4.89 10.05 14.41
C PRO A 21 -3.50 10.58 14.02
N GLU A 22 -2.47 9.85 14.39
CA GLU A 22 -1.09 10.20 14.10
C GLU A 22 -0.63 9.45 12.84
N LEU A 23 -0.13 10.18 11.83
CA LEU A 23 0.48 9.58 10.64
C LEU A 23 2.00 9.60 10.77
N LEU A 24 2.61 8.41 10.77
CA LEU A 24 4.02 8.19 11.05
C LEU A 24 4.72 7.52 9.86
N PHE A 25 6.01 7.82 9.64
CA PHE A 25 6.85 7.03 8.74
C PHE A 25 7.42 5.81 9.47
N VAL A 26 7.63 4.74 8.71
CA VAL A 26 8.50 3.64 9.13
C VAL A 26 9.92 3.97 8.64
N TYR A 27 10.94 3.72 9.45
CA TYR A 27 12.34 3.91 9.06
C TYR A 27 13.09 2.58 9.28
N ASP A 28 13.81 2.13 8.26
CA ASP A 28 14.57 0.87 8.29
C ASP A 28 15.95 1.05 8.94
N SER A 29 16.49 2.26 8.87
CA SER A 29 17.93 2.57 9.01
C SER A 29 18.41 2.94 10.41
N LEU A 30 17.66 2.63 11.48
CA LEU A 30 17.99 3.07 12.84
C LEU A 30 18.52 1.96 13.76
N ILE A 31 18.89 0.82 13.18
CA ILE A 31 19.51 -0.27 13.91
C ILE A 31 20.74 -0.68 13.12
N ASP A 32 21.91 -0.15 13.50
CA ASP A 32 23.19 -0.61 12.98
C ASP A 32 23.33 -2.12 13.25
N GLY A 33 23.34 -2.92 12.17
CA GLY A 33 23.44 -4.38 12.22
C GLY A 33 24.79 -4.92 12.71
N HIS A 34 25.71 -4.05 13.13
CA HIS A 34 27.05 -4.41 13.60
C HIS A 34 27.20 -4.48 15.12
N SER A 35 26.20 -4.05 15.89
CA SER A 35 26.22 -4.25 17.33
C SER A 35 25.52 -5.56 17.70
N ASN A 36 26.24 -6.51 18.29
CA ASN A 36 25.65 -7.68 18.98
C ASN A 36 24.83 -7.29 20.23
N GLN A 37 24.57 -5.99 20.41
CA GLN A 37 23.78 -5.45 21.49
C GLN A 37 22.32 -5.51 21.07
N ARG A 38 21.53 -6.29 21.78
CA ARG A 38 20.07 -6.28 21.65
C ARG A 38 19.56 -4.91 22.10
N VAL A 39 19.50 -3.95 21.17
CA VAL A 39 18.88 -2.66 21.39
C VAL A 39 17.37 -2.91 21.59
N SER A 40 16.85 -2.47 22.74
CA SER A 40 15.44 -2.63 23.08
C SER A 40 14.56 -1.87 22.09
N VAL A 41 13.31 -2.31 21.93
CA VAL A 41 12.32 -1.59 21.10
C VAL A 41 12.17 -0.13 21.56
N ARG A 42 12.33 0.14 22.86
CA ARG A 42 12.34 1.50 23.43
C ARG A 42 13.52 2.35 22.96
N GLU A 43 14.72 1.79 22.93
CA GLU A 43 15.93 2.47 22.44
C GLU A 43 15.89 2.68 20.92
N LYS A 44 15.33 1.71 20.18
CA LYS A 44 15.02 1.88 18.76
C LYS A 44 13.92 2.91 18.54
N HIS A 45 12.92 3.01 19.41
CA HIS A 45 11.85 4.01 19.37
C HIS A 45 12.39 5.43 19.61
N ILE A 46 13.32 5.61 20.54
CA ILE A 46 14.07 6.87 20.73
C ILE A 46 14.95 7.18 19.50
N ALA A 47 15.50 6.15 18.83
CA ALA A 47 16.23 6.34 17.58
C ALA A 47 15.29 6.65 16.38
N LEU A 48 14.09 6.07 16.37
CA LEU A 48 12.98 6.18 15.40
C LEU A 48 12.06 7.38 15.67
N GLU A 49 12.31 8.17 16.71
CA GLU A 49 11.74 9.49 16.92
C GLU A 49 12.27 10.45 15.84
N LYS A 50 11.76 10.30 14.62
CA LYS A 50 11.77 11.39 13.66
C LYS A 50 10.32 11.64 13.27
N SER A 51 9.80 12.67 13.95
CA SER A 51 8.65 13.53 13.67
C SER A 51 7.45 12.91 12.92
N PRO A 52 6.20 13.11 13.42
CA PRO A 52 5.00 12.86 12.64
C PRO A 52 5.11 13.40 11.20
N VAL A 53 4.59 12.68 10.21
CA VAL A 53 4.63 13.14 8.81
C VAL A 53 3.86 14.45 8.67
N PHE A 54 2.80 14.58 9.46
CA PHE A 54 2.01 15.78 9.59
C PHE A 54 1.76 16.14 11.04
N THR A 55 1.69 17.44 11.31
CA THR A 55 1.22 18.00 12.56
C THR A 55 -0.03 18.82 12.30
N VAL A 56 -0.88 18.92 13.31
CA VAL A 56 -2.04 19.80 13.27
C VAL A 56 -1.69 21.06 14.05
N VAL A 57 -1.69 22.21 13.38
CA VAL A 57 -1.48 23.52 13.99
C VAL A 57 -2.71 24.36 13.67
N ASN A 58 -3.48 24.74 14.70
CA ASN A 58 -4.75 25.47 14.54
C ASN A 58 -5.72 24.78 13.57
N ASP A 59 -5.90 23.46 13.72
CA ASP A 59 -6.75 22.61 12.85
C ASP A 59 -6.31 22.51 11.38
N VAL A 60 -5.12 23.03 11.04
CA VAL A 60 -4.52 22.89 9.71
C VAL A 60 -3.44 21.81 9.74
N VAL A 61 -3.54 20.86 8.80
CA VAL A 61 -2.58 19.78 8.62
C VAL A 61 -1.35 20.31 7.86
N ALA A 62 -0.17 20.27 8.48
CA ALA A 62 1.09 20.71 7.89
C ALA A 62 2.14 19.59 7.91
N LYS A 63 2.94 19.45 6.85
CA LYS A 63 4.00 18.42 6.77
C LYS A 63 5.13 18.74 7.75
N ALA A 64 5.61 17.73 8.49
CA ALA A 64 6.58 17.91 9.58
C ALA A 64 7.83 16.97 9.51
N GLY A 65 7.98 16.11 8.49
CA GLY A 65 9.16 15.21 8.35
C GLY A 65 9.39 14.56 6.97
N GLU A 66 10.45 13.74 6.89
CA GLU A 66 10.89 12.93 5.71
C GLU A 66 11.00 11.44 6.07
N GLY A 67 10.77 10.48 5.15
CA GLY A 67 10.75 9.03 5.43
C GLY A 67 12.00 8.24 4.96
N SER A 68 12.25 7.03 5.50
CA SER A 68 13.40 6.18 5.08
C SER A 68 13.12 4.69 4.85
N TYR A 69 11.90 4.19 5.05
CA TYR A 69 11.51 2.83 4.65
C TYR A 69 10.58 2.90 3.42
N TYR A 70 10.89 2.08 2.41
CA TYR A 70 10.06 1.94 1.23
C TYR A 70 9.18 0.71 1.36
N LYS A 71 7.87 0.87 1.13
CA LYS A 71 6.92 -0.25 1.21
C LYS A 71 6.95 -1.14 -0.04
N ASN A 72 7.45 -0.62 -1.16
CA ASN A 72 7.43 -1.31 -2.44
C ASN A 72 8.60 -0.99 -3.35
N VAL A 73 8.69 -1.75 -4.46
CA VAL A 73 9.77 -1.62 -5.45
C VAL A 73 9.78 -0.26 -6.18
N ARG A 74 8.67 0.48 -6.14
CA ARG A 74 8.57 1.85 -6.68
C ARG A 74 9.10 2.91 -5.73
N GLN A 75 9.63 2.51 -4.58
CA GLN A 75 10.18 3.42 -3.57
C GLN A 75 9.12 4.39 -3.01
N GLU A 76 7.89 3.91 -2.86
CA GLU A 76 6.88 4.65 -2.08
C GLU A 76 7.19 4.49 -0.59
N TRP A 77 7.16 5.59 0.16
CA TRP A 77 7.42 5.53 1.60
C TRP A 77 6.33 4.77 2.34
N ALA A 78 6.73 3.90 3.26
CA ALA A 78 5.81 3.24 4.16
C ALA A 78 5.32 4.22 5.22
N SER A 79 4.01 4.24 5.42
CA SER A 79 3.37 5.07 6.44
C SER A 79 2.43 4.25 7.31
N LEU A 80 2.15 4.76 8.50
CA LEU A 80 1.26 4.13 9.46
C LEU A 80 0.35 5.17 10.11
N CYS A 81 -0.95 5.01 9.95
CA CYS A 81 -1.98 5.76 10.65
C CYS A 81 -2.25 5.10 12.00
N CYS A 82 -2.18 5.87 13.08
CA CYS A 82 -2.22 5.35 14.45
C CYS A 82 -3.25 6.12 15.27
N THR A 83 -3.91 5.45 16.21
CA THR A 83 -4.65 6.17 17.25
C THR A 83 -3.71 7.07 18.06
N PRO A 84 -4.16 8.23 18.54
CA PRO A 84 -3.33 9.09 19.38
C PRO A 84 -2.86 8.35 20.65
N ALA A 85 -1.70 8.74 21.18
CA ALA A 85 -1.10 8.09 22.34
C ALA A 85 -1.95 8.09 23.63
N LYS A 86 -2.97 8.96 23.72
CA LYS A 86 -3.91 9.02 24.85
C LYS A 86 -5.17 8.17 24.63
N ALA A 87 -5.30 7.52 23.48
CA ALA A 87 -6.41 6.64 23.18
C ALA A 87 -6.46 5.47 24.16
N LYS A 88 -7.66 5.02 24.50
CA LYS A 88 -7.91 3.89 25.41
C LYS A 88 -7.39 2.57 24.82
N TYR A 89 -7.52 2.40 23.50
CA TYR A 89 -6.99 1.27 22.76
C TYR A 89 -5.98 1.79 21.73
N HIS A 90 -4.92 1.05 21.47
CA HIS A 90 -3.92 1.44 20.49
C HIS A 90 -4.10 0.62 19.22
N GLU A 91 -4.45 1.30 18.13
CA GLU A 91 -4.62 0.70 16.82
C GLU A 91 -3.70 1.37 15.81
N SER A 92 -3.33 0.62 14.78
CA SER A 92 -2.49 1.13 13.71
C SER A 92 -2.71 0.40 12.39
N LEU A 93 -2.79 1.17 11.31
CA LEU A 93 -3.06 0.71 9.96
C LEU A 93 -2.07 1.32 8.98
N ALA A 94 -1.70 0.58 7.93
CA ALA A 94 -0.90 1.09 6.83
C ALA A 94 -1.70 1.99 5.86
N PHE A 95 -2.95 2.30 6.21
CA PHE A 95 -3.90 3.03 5.38
C PHE A 95 -4.50 4.20 6.15
N THR A 96 -4.84 5.25 5.44
CA THR A 96 -5.61 6.39 5.96
C THR A 96 -7.12 6.22 5.73
N ARG A 97 -7.51 5.13 5.04
CA ARG A 97 -8.89 4.75 4.83
C ARG A 97 -9.09 3.25 5.00
N SER A 98 -10.19 2.86 5.63
CA SER A 98 -10.60 1.46 5.69
C SER A 98 -12.10 1.34 5.92
N LEU A 99 -12.64 0.13 5.69
CA LEU A 99 -13.96 -0.26 6.14
C LEU A 99 -13.78 -1.14 7.38
N GLY A 100 -14.54 -0.89 8.45
CA GLY A 100 -14.39 -1.61 9.71
C GLY A 100 -13.72 -0.72 10.75
N ASP A 101 -12.63 -1.20 11.36
CA ASP A 101 -11.69 -0.45 12.24
C ASP A 101 -12.32 0.65 13.12
N PHE A 102 -13.47 0.34 13.73
CA PHE A 102 -14.42 1.33 14.25
C PHE A 102 -13.81 2.29 15.28
N TYR A 103 -12.81 1.82 16.03
CA TYR A 103 -12.21 2.61 17.08
C TYR A 103 -11.28 3.70 16.52
N ILE A 104 -10.36 3.38 15.61
CA ILE A 104 -9.50 4.37 14.95
C ILE A 104 -10.29 5.36 14.06
N HIS A 105 -11.47 4.98 13.54
CA HIS A 105 -12.39 5.92 12.87
C HIS A 105 -12.84 7.08 13.77
N SER A 106 -13.02 6.85 15.08
CA SER A 106 -13.39 7.91 16.03
C SER A 106 -12.34 9.01 16.15
N PHE A 107 -11.12 8.74 15.68
CA PHE A 107 -10.04 9.70 15.64
C PHE A 107 -9.87 10.36 14.28
N GLY A 108 -10.61 9.97 13.23
CA GLY A 108 -10.56 10.64 11.93
C GLY A 108 -9.99 9.82 10.78
N LEU A 109 -9.74 8.51 10.96
CA LEU A 109 -9.62 7.60 9.83
C LEU A 109 -10.93 7.62 9.03
N THR A 110 -10.89 7.74 7.71
CA THR A 110 -12.12 7.81 6.90
C THR A 110 -12.47 6.46 6.28
N HIS A 111 -13.76 6.20 6.07
CA HIS A 111 -14.27 5.07 5.30
C HIS A 111 -14.85 5.51 3.95
N GLN A 112 -14.78 6.81 3.64
CA GLN A 112 -15.33 7.35 2.42
C GLN A 112 -14.46 6.95 1.22
N PRO A 113 -15.04 6.31 0.18
CA PRO A 113 -14.29 5.94 -1.00
C PRO A 113 -13.99 7.17 -1.87
N ASP A 114 -12.90 7.08 -2.64
CA ASP A 114 -12.72 7.95 -3.81
C ASP A 114 -13.49 7.35 -4.99
N VAL A 115 -14.30 8.17 -5.64
CA VAL A 115 -15.12 7.75 -6.79
C VAL A 115 -14.62 8.46 -8.04
N ILE A 116 -14.14 7.70 -9.00
CA ILE A 116 -13.65 8.18 -10.29
C ILE A 116 -14.45 7.48 -11.40
N GLN A 117 -14.87 8.23 -12.40
CA GLN A 117 -15.53 7.71 -13.59
C GLN A 117 -14.64 7.91 -14.80
N VAL A 118 -14.44 6.85 -15.58
CA VAL A 118 -13.66 6.87 -16.83
C VAL A 118 -14.50 6.25 -17.94
N ASP A 119 -14.68 6.98 -19.05
CA ASP A 119 -15.27 6.42 -20.26
C ASP A 119 -14.19 5.68 -21.07
N VAL A 120 -14.09 4.38 -20.84
CA VAL A 120 -13.10 3.53 -21.51
C VAL A 120 -13.35 3.45 -23.02
N ALA A 121 -14.61 3.50 -23.48
CA ALA A 121 -14.91 3.42 -24.91
C ALA A 121 -14.50 4.69 -25.65
N ALA A 122 -14.67 5.86 -25.04
CA ALA A 122 -14.13 7.10 -25.57
C ALA A 122 -12.60 7.05 -25.67
N LEU A 123 -11.91 6.58 -24.62
CA LEU A 123 -10.45 6.45 -24.60
C LEU A 123 -9.94 5.49 -25.68
N MET A 124 -10.57 4.31 -25.81
CA MET A 124 -10.22 3.34 -26.85
C MET A 124 -10.35 3.90 -28.26
N ARG A 125 -11.40 4.69 -28.54
CA ARG A 125 -11.57 5.35 -29.85
C ARG A 125 -10.52 6.42 -30.10
N GLN A 126 -10.21 7.24 -29.11
CA GLN A 126 -9.22 8.31 -29.22
C GLN A 126 -7.83 7.75 -29.55
N GLU A 127 -7.43 6.68 -28.86
CA GLU A 127 -6.10 6.08 -28.97
C GLU A 127 -6.04 4.94 -30.02
N ALA A 128 -7.13 4.73 -30.76
CA ALA A 128 -7.29 3.64 -31.73
C ALA A 128 -6.97 2.24 -31.17
N TRP A 129 -7.25 2.02 -29.88
CA TRP A 129 -7.06 0.73 -29.23
C TRP A 129 -8.21 -0.22 -29.53
N THR A 130 -7.87 -1.45 -29.91
CA THR A 130 -8.87 -2.52 -30.16
C THR A 130 -9.22 -3.28 -28.89
N THR A 131 -8.27 -3.35 -27.95
CA THR A 131 -8.40 -4.09 -26.69
C THR A 131 -7.78 -3.29 -25.56
N VAL A 132 -8.45 -3.25 -24.42
CA VAL A 132 -7.94 -2.72 -23.16
C VAL A 132 -8.06 -3.80 -22.09
N LEU A 133 -7.03 -3.88 -21.23
CA LEU A 133 -7.06 -4.72 -20.04
C LEU A 133 -7.30 -3.83 -18.82
N VAL A 134 -8.32 -4.20 -18.04
CA VAL A 134 -8.56 -3.60 -16.72
C VAL A 134 -8.06 -4.60 -15.69
N VAL A 135 -7.08 -4.17 -14.91
CA VAL A 135 -6.47 -4.98 -13.86
C VAL A 135 -6.75 -4.37 -12.51
N VAL A 136 -7.25 -5.18 -11.59
CA VAL A 136 -7.44 -4.82 -10.19
C VAL A 136 -6.61 -5.79 -9.35
N GLY A 137 -5.73 -5.25 -8.51
CA GLY A 137 -4.86 -6.03 -7.63
C GLY A 137 -4.88 -5.49 -6.21
N SER A 138 -4.61 -6.34 -5.23
CA SER A 138 -4.29 -5.91 -3.86
C SER A 138 -2.85 -5.39 -3.75
N ASP A 139 -2.48 -4.79 -2.61
CA ASP A 139 -1.11 -4.33 -2.34
C ASP A 139 -0.08 -5.45 -2.51
N GLY A 140 -0.39 -6.70 -2.17
CA GLY A 140 0.48 -7.86 -2.45
C GLY A 140 0.79 -8.12 -3.94
N ILE A 141 0.07 -7.49 -4.89
CA ILE A 141 0.48 -7.40 -6.29
C ILE A 141 1.30 -6.13 -6.49
N TRP A 142 0.73 -4.97 -6.15
CA TRP A 142 1.31 -3.70 -6.52
C TRP A 142 2.60 -3.37 -5.78
N ASP A 143 2.90 -3.99 -4.65
CA ASP A 143 4.16 -3.73 -3.97
C ASP A 143 5.36 -4.37 -4.70
N ALA A 144 5.14 -5.41 -5.50
CA ALA A 144 6.18 -6.18 -6.16
C ALA A 144 6.60 -5.66 -7.55
N TRP A 145 5.84 -4.73 -8.16
CA TRP A 145 6.06 -4.34 -9.55
C TRP A 145 6.11 -2.84 -9.79
N ASP A 146 6.97 -2.42 -10.72
CA ASP A 146 6.73 -1.18 -11.47
C ASP A 146 5.59 -1.37 -12.48
N TYR A 147 4.81 -0.32 -12.76
CA TYR A 147 3.65 -0.42 -13.66
C TYR A 147 4.01 -0.82 -15.09
N ALA A 148 5.13 -0.32 -15.62
CA ALA A 148 5.57 -0.67 -16.96
C ALA A 148 6.07 -2.12 -17.03
N ALA A 149 6.79 -2.57 -16.00
CA ALA A 149 7.23 -3.95 -15.88
C ALA A 149 6.04 -4.91 -15.76
N PHE A 150 5.06 -4.58 -14.92
CA PHE A 150 3.83 -5.36 -14.80
C PHE A 150 3.06 -5.44 -16.12
N ASN A 151 2.94 -4.32 -16.84
CA ASN A 151 2.30 -4.28 -18.15
C ASN A 151 2.96 -5.24 -19.15
N GLN A 152 4.30 -5.32 -19.17
CA GLN A 152 5.01 -6.27 -20.04
C GLN A 152 4.71 -7.72 -19.67
N VAL A 153 4.71 -8.06 -18.38
CA VAL A 153 4.37 -9.40 -17.88
C VAL A 153 2.95 -9.79 -18.27
N LEU A 154 1.99 -8.88 -18.09
CA LEU A 154 0.59 -9.11 -18.41
C LEU A 154 0.40 -9.36 -19.91
N TRP A 155 0.96 -8.51 -20.78
CA TRP A 155 0.83 -8.68 -22.23
C TRP A 155 1.55 -9.92 -22.75
N LYS A 156 2.68 -10.29 -22.13
CA LYS A 156 3.35 -11.56 -22.43
C LYS A 156 2.45 -12.75 -22.09
N ALA A 157 1.87 -12.78 -20.90
CA ALA A 157 0.95 -13.84 -20.49
C ALA A 157 -0.29 -13.90 -21.41
N MET A 158 -0.85 -12.75 -21.81
CA MET A 158 -1.92 -12.68 -22.79
C MET A 158 -1.55 -13.33 -24.13
N ALA A 159 -0.33 -13.09 -24.62
CA ALA A 159 0.15 -13.71 -25.86
C ALA A 159 0.36 -15.22 -25.70
N ASP A 160 1.06 -15.64 -24.64
CA ASP A 160 1.40 -17.04 -24.38
C ASP A 160 0.15 -17.91 -24.20
N HIS A 161 -0.87 -17.39 -23.52
CA HIS A 161 -2.13 -18.09 -23.24
C HIS A 161 -3.26 -17.73 -24.22
N LYS A 162 -2.96 -17.06 -25.33
CA LYS A 162 -3.92 -16.69 -26.38
C LYS A 162 -5.17 -16.00 -25.82
N SER A 163 -4.98 -15.07 -24.90
CA SER A 163 -6.03 -14.30 -24.22
C SER A 163 -6.98 -15.11 -23.33
N ALA A 164 -6.64 -16.36 -22.97
CA ALA A 164 -7.42 -17.14 -22.02
C ALA A 164 -7.26 -16.60 -20.59
N LEU A 165 -8.11 -15.63 -20.19
CA LEU A 165 -7.96 -14.85 -18.96
C LEU A 165 -7.69 -15.65 -17.67
N PRO A 166 -8.32 -16.81 -17.41
CA PRO A 166 -7.99 -17.61 -16.22
C PRO A 166 -6.53 -18.07 -16.21
N LEU A 167 -6.01 -18.53 -17.36
CA LEU A 167 -4.61 -18.97 -17.49
C LEU A 167 -3.65 -17.78 -17.42
N VAL A 168 -4.04 -16.63 -17.98
CA VAL A 168 -3.28 -15.38 -17.87
C VAL A 168 -3.17 -14.95 -16.40
N ALA A 169 -4.28 -14.92 -15.68
CA ALA A 169 -4.30 -14.55 -14.27
C ALA A 169 -3.46 -15.52 -13.43
N ASP A 170 -3.58 -16.83 -13.66
CA ASP A 170 -2.78 -17.84 -12.98
C ASP A 170 -1.28 -17.64 -13.22
N ASP A 171 -0.87 -17.43 -14.46
CA ASP A 171 0.54 -17.20 -14.82
C ASP A 171 1.10 -15.93 -14.17
N VAL A 172 0.39 -14.80 -14.28
CA VAL A 172 0.78 -13.54 -13.63
C VAL A 172 0.86 -13.70 -12.11
N MET A 173 -0.07 -14.44 -11.49
CA MET A 173 -0.04 -14.73 -10.06
C MET A 173 1.17 -15.59 -9.65
N GLN A 174 1.58 -16.57 -10.48
CA GLN A 174 2.78 -17.36 -10.20
C GLN A 174 4.05 -16.53 -10.31
N GLN A 175 4.15 -15.66 -11.32
CA GLN A 175 5.27 -14.73 -11.47
C GLN A 175 5.31 -13.75 -10.29
N ASN A 176 4.16 -13.22 -9.86
CA ASN A 176 4.07 -12.34 -8.69
C ASN A 176 4.57 -13.02 -7.42
N LYS A 177 4.23 -14.29 -7.19
CA LYS A 177 4.74 -15.06 -6.03
C LYS A 177 6.25 -15.13 -6.01
N GLN A 178 6.87 -15.38 -7.17
CA GLN A 178 8.33 -15.49 -7.28
C GLN A 178 9.00 -14.15 -7.01
N VAL A 179 8.53 -13.08 -7.65
CA VAL A 179 9.08 -11.73 -7.45
C VAL A 179 8.87 -11.24 -6.02
N SER A 180 7.65 -11.40 -5.49
CA SER A 180 7.35 -10.99 -4.12
C SER A 180 8.22 -11.73 -3.10
N ALA A 181 8.45 -13.04 -3.28
CA ALA A 181 9.34 -13.80 -2.40
C ALA A 181 10.80 -13.35 -2.50
N GLN A 182 11.26 -12.92 -3.68
CA GLN A 182 12.62 -12.38 -3.85
C GLN A 182 12.79 -11.01 -3.19
N VAL A 183 11.77 -10.14 -3.29
CA VAL A 183 11.81 -8.77 -2.76
C VAL A 183 11.53 -8.74 -1.26
N PHE A 184 10.49 -9.42 -0.81
CA PHE A 184 9.97 -9.32 0.56
C PHE A 184 10.25 -10.55 1.44
N GLY A 185 10.75 -11.64 0.86
CA GLY A 185 11.08 -12.86 1.59
C GLY A 185 9.89 -13.41 2.37
N PRO A 186 9.98 -13.56 3.71
CA PRO A 186 8.88 -14.07 4.52
C PRO A 186 7.76 -13.05 4.79
N ALA A 187 7.94 -11.78 4.42
CA ALA A 187 7.00 -10.69 4.69
C ALA A 187 6.04 -10.41 3.51
N VAL A 188 5.85 -11.38 2.62
CA VAL A 188 4.95 -11.25 1.47
C VAL A 188 3.50 -11.11 1.93
N ASP A 189 2.80 -10.10 1.40
CA ASP A 189 1.40 -9.84 1.71
C ASP A 189 0.45 -10.78 0.92
N ASN A 190 -0.80 -10.83 1.35
CA ASN A 190 -1.87 -11.50 0.62
C ASN A 190 -2.07 -10.84 -0.75
N MET A 191 -2.19 -11.67 -1.78
CA MET A 191 -2.25 -11.25 -3.17
C MET A 191 -3.56 -11.70 -3.80
N THR A 192 -4.26 -10.75 -4.41
CA THR A 192 -5.45 -11.00 -5.24
C THR A 192 -5.31 -10.22 -6.53
N LEU A 193 -5.67 -10.84 -7.65
CA LEU A 193 -5.62 -10.24 -8.97
C LEU A 193 -6.92 -10.56 -9.72
N VAL A 194 -7.48 -9.54 -10.36
CA VAL A 194 -8.60 -9.64 -11.30
C VAL A 194 -8.15 -9.02 -12.61
N VAL A 195 -8.29 -9.77 -13.71
CA VAL A 195 -7.98 -9.31 -15.06
C VAL A 195 -9.26 -9.36 -15.89
N CYS A 196 -9.64 -8.22 -16.47
CA CYS A 196 -10.76 -8.08 -17.38
C CYS A 196 -10.26 -7.58 -18.73
N SER A 197 -10.78 -8.13 -19.82
CA SER A 197 -10.50 -7.66 -21.18
C SER A 197 -11.75 -7.01 -21.77
N LEU A 198 -11.57 -5.80 -22.28
CA LEU A 198 -12.59 -5.03 -22.99
C LEU A 198 -12.14 -4.90 -24.44
N THR A 199 -12.96 -5.40 -25.36
CA THR A 199 -12.69 -5.34 -26.80
C THR A 199 -13.72 -4.44 -27.49
N MET A 200 -13.26 -3.54 -28.35
CA MET A 200 -14.16 -2.85 -29.25
C MET A 200 -14.64 -3.86 -30.30
N ASN A 201 -15.90 -4.29 -30.20
CA ASN A 201 -16.53 -4.96 -31.32
C ASN A 201 -16.64 -3.93 -32.44
N GLY A 202 -15.91 -4.16 -33.54
CA GLY A 202 -16.10 -3.37 -34.75
C GLY A 202 -17.59 -3.37 -35.06
N SER A 203 -18.18 -2.19 -35.23
CA SER A 203 -19.53 -2.08 -35.76
C SER A 203 -19.54 -2.81 -37.09
N SER A 204 -20.10 -4.02 -37.11
CA SER A 204 -20.58 -4.63 -38.34
C SER A 204 -21.67 -3.69 -38.84
N SER A 205 -21.27 -2.77 -39.73
CA SER A 205 -22.16 -1.99 -40.55
C SER A 205 -23.01 -2.97 -41.37
N SER A 206 -24.20 -3.27 -40.86
CA SER A 206 -25.33 -3.78 -41.63
C SER A 206 -25.98 -2.63 -42.39
#